data_AF-A0A353Y7Y4-F1
#
_entry.id   AF-A0A353Y7Y4-F1
#
_cell.length_a   1.000
_cell.length_b   1.000
_cell.length_c   1.000
_cell.angle_alpha   90.00
_cell.angle_beta   90.00
_cell.angle_gamma   90.00
#
_symmetry.space_group_name_H-M   'P 1'
#
loop_
_entity.id
_entity.type
_entity.pdbx_description
1 polymer ?
#
loop_
_entity_poly.entity_id
_entity_poly.type
_entity_poly.pdbx_seq_one_letter_code
_entity_poly.pdbx_strand_id
1 'polypeptide(L)'
;MHAGRVLASDTPAALVARRGVRDLNAAFIAYLQDSPQEAAGTPAAALPTAPTATRPASGWRQQLRRSFTRLHSYQWREALELRRDPVRSTMALVGSLLLMAVIGYGISMDVNDLRYAVLDRDQTQLSRAYADNLAGSPYFIERPPLADD
;
A
#
# COMPACT_ATOMS: atom_id res chain seq x y z
N MET A 1 -24.95 -15.10 10.98
CA MET A 1 -25.04 -16.54 10.65
C MET A 1 -25.10 -17.32 11.94
N HIS A 2 -25.87 -18.41 12.01
CA HIS A 2 -25.91 -19.33 13.15
C HIS A 2 -26.03 -20.77 12.61
N ALA A 3 -25.20 -21.69 13.09
CA ALA A 3 -25.15 -23.09 12.62
C ALA A 3 -25.09 -23.24 11.08
N GLY A 4 -24.37 -22.35 10.37
CA GLY A 4 -24.27 -22.37 8.91
C GLY A 4 -25.44 -21.74 8.14
N ARG A 5 -26.51 -21.29 8.82
CA ARG A 5 -27.65 -20.59 8.20
C ARG A 5 -27.52 -19.07 8.30
N VAL A 6 -27.78 -18.36 7.21
CA VAL A 6 -27.89 -16.89 7.19
C VAL A 6 -29.24 -16.51 7.78
N LEU A 7 -29.23 -15.75 8.90
CA LEU A 7 -30.44 -15.33 9.63
C LEU A 7 -31.06 -14.07 9.02
N ALA A 8 -30.22 -13.11 8.67
CA ALA A 8 -30.55 -11.88 7.95
C ALA A 8 -29.28 -11.38 7.26
N SER A 9 -29.43 -10.67 6.13
CA SER A 9 -28.32 -10.08 5.40
C SER A 9 -28.73 -8.68 4.91
N ASP A 10 -28.15 -7.66 5.52
CA ASP A 10 -28.34 -6.25 5.17
C ASP A 10 -27.25 -5.39 5.81
N THR A 11 -27.25 -4.07 5.59
CA THR A 11 -26.40 -3.12 6.30
C THR A 11 -26.74 -3.07 7.80
N PRO A 12 -25.78 -2.77 8.71
CA PRO A 12 -26.04 -2.72 10.15
C PRO A 12 -27.21 -1.82 10.53
N ALA A 13 -27.30 -0.62 9.92
CA ALA A 13 -28.37 0.32 10.16
C ALA A 13 -29.74 -0.22 9.72
N ALA A 14 -29.80 -0.89 8.56
CA ALA A 14 -31.04 -1.50 8.07
C ALA A 14 -31.51 -2.66 8.95
N LEU A 15 -30.59 -3.46 9.50
CA LEU A 15 -30.93 -4.55 10.43
C LEU A 15 -31.51 -4.02 11.75
N VAL A 16 -30.91 -2.95 12.28
CA VAL A 16 -31.40 -2.25 13.48
C VAL A 16 -32.78 -1.65 13.23
N ALA A 17 -32.96 -0.95 12.10
CA ALA A 17 -34.24 -0.36 11.71
C ALA A 17 -35.34 -1.42 11.49
N ARG A 18 -35.02 -2.54 10.83
CA ARG A 18 -35.95 -3.65 10.60
C ARG A 18 -36.42 -4.34 11.88
N ARG A 19 -35.57 -4.37 12.92
CA ARG A 19 -35.95 -4.91 14.24
C ARG A 19 -36.44 -3.88 15.24
N GLY A 20 -36.33 -2.59 14.94
CA GLY A 20 -36.80 -1.52 15.82
C GLY A 20 -36.02 -1.46 17.14
N VAL A 21 -34.77 -1.92 17.14
CA VAL A 21 -33.89 -1.93 18.32
C VAL A 21 -32.94 -0.74 18.29
N ARG A 22 -32.24 -0.47 19.40
CA ARG A 22 -31.37 0.71 19.53
C ARG A 22 -29.97 0.51 18.96
N ASP A 23 -29.50 -0.73 18.93
CA ASP A 23 -28.16 -1.07 18.49
C ASP A 23 -28.11 -2.42 17.76
N LEU A 24 -26.98 -2.67 17.08
CA LEU A 24 -26.76 -3.87 16.28
C LEU A 24 -26.72 -5.13 17.14
N ASN A 25 -26.25 -5.04 18.39
CA ASN A 25 -26.10 -6.21 19.26
C ASN A 25 -27.49 -6.73 19.69
N ALA A 26 -28.39 -5.82 20.07
CA ALA A 26 -29.78 -6.13 20.33
C ALA A 26 -30.48 -6.74 19.10
N ALA A 27 -30.18 -6.23 17.89
CA ALA A 27 -30.73 -6.79 16.65
C ALA A 27 -30.22 -8.23 16.44
N PHE A 28 -28.93 -8.45 16.68
CA PHE A 28 -28.29 -9.75 16.54
C PHE A 28 -28.85 -10.79 17.52
N ILE A 29 -28.99 -10.44 18.80
CA ILE A 29 -29.57 -11.30 19.84
C ILE A 29 -31.01 -11.68 19.47
N ALA A 30 -31.82 -10.70 19.03
CA ALA A 30 -33.18 -10.95 18.60
C ALA A 30 -33.24 -11.97 17.43
N TYR A 31 -32.38 -11.81 16.42
CA TYR A 31 -32.31 -12.76 15.30
C TYR A 31 -31.85 -14.17 15.74
N LEU A 32 -31.02 -14.28 16.78
CA LEU A 32 -30.62 -15.58 17.33
C LEU A 32 -31.75 -16.25 18.10
N GLN A 33 -32.53 -15.48 18.88
CA GLN A 33 -33.67 -16.00 19.64
C GLN A 33 -34.81 -16.46 18.74
N ASP A 34 -35.06 -15.75 17.63
CA ASP A 34 -36.07 -16.12 16.63
C ASP A 34 -35.71 -17.37 15.82
N SER A 35 -34.46 -17.82 15.90
CA SER A 35 -34.02 -19.03 15.20
C SER A 35 -34.36 -20.24 16.05
N PRO A 36 -35.21 -21.17 15.57
CA PRO A 36 -35.52 -22.37 16.34
C PRO A 36 -34.21 -23.11 16.64
N GLN A 37 -33.92 -23.24 17.94
CA GLN A 37 -32.99 -24.23 18.46
C GLN A 37 -33.56 -25.58 18.07
N GLU A 38 -33.03 -26.20 17.01
CA GLU A 38 -33.20 -27.63 16.84
C GLU A 38 -32.55 -28.26 18.07
N ALA A 39 -33.40 -28.75 18.95
CA ALA A 39 -33.03 -29.32 20.24
C ALA A 39 -31.88 -30.30 20.04
N ALA A 40 -30.82 -30.10 20.84
CA ALA A 40 -29.69 -31.01 20.92
C ALA A 40 -30.20 -32.42 21.27
N GLY A 41 -30.32 -33.27 20.25
CA GLY A 41 -30.95 -34.57 20.38
C GLY A 41 -31.07 -35.31 19.05
N THR A 42 -29.97 -35.50 18.33
CA THR A 42 -29.88 -36.51 17.27
C THR A 42 -28.53 -37.25 17.40
N PRO A 43 -28.52 -38.60 17.36
CA PRO A 43 -27.31 -39.39 17.59
C PRO A 43 -26.26 -39.11 16.53
N ALA A 44 -25.00 -39.38 16.86
CA ALA A 44 -23.85 -39.32 15.97
C ALA A 44 -24.12 -40.06 14.64
N ALA A 45 -24.67 -39.34 13.67
CA ALA A 45 -24.84 -39.79 12.31
C ALA A 45 -23.44 -39.82 11.69
N ALA A 46 -23.05 -41.01 11.23
CA ALA A 46 -21.82 -41.26 10.52
C ALA A 46 -21.52 -40.14 9.51
N LEU A 47 -20.29 -39.63 9.55
CA LEU A 47 -19.76 -38.69 8.58
C LEU A 47 -20.12 -39.19 7.17
N PRO A 48 -20.91 -38.45 6.37
CA PRO A 48 -21.10 -38.81 4.98
C PRO A 48 -19.73 -38.74 4.31
N THR A 49 -19.22 -39.90 3.89
CA THR A 49 -18.03 -40.01 3.06
C THR A 49 -18.34 -39.27 1.76
N ALA A 50 -17.94 -38.01 1.69
CA ALA A 50 -18.18 -37.18 0.53
C ALA A 50 -17.58 -37.88 -0.71
N PRO A 51 -18.31 -37.99 -1.83
CA PRO A 51 -17.73 -38.52 -3.05
C PRO A 51 -16.55 -37.63 -3.43
N THR A 52 -15.38 -38.24 -3.62
CA THR A 52 -14.19 -37.58 -4.17
C THR A 52 -14.54 -37.15 -5.58
N ALA A 53 -15.08 -35.94 -5.73
CA ALA A 53 -15.32 -35.35 -7.02
C ALA A 53 -13.96 -35.12 -7.68
N THR A 54 -13.63 -35.95 -8.66
CA THR A 54 -12.47 -35.77 -9.53
C THR A 54 -12.60 -34.41 -10.20
N ARG A 55 -11.91 -33.40 -9.67
CA ARG A 55 -11.90 -32.07 -10.27
C ARG A 55 -11.26 -32.20 -11.65
N PRO A 56 -11.91 -31.73 -12.73
CA PRO A 56 -11.29 -31.72 -14.04
C PRO A 56 -10.02 -30.87 -13.94
N ALA A 57 -8.93 -31.35 -14.53
CA ALA A 57 -7.69 -30.60 -14.64
C ALA A 57 -7.99 -29.28 -15.36
N SER A 58 -8.11 -28.20 -14.60
CA SER A 58 -8.35 -26.87 -15.16
C SER A 58 -7.13 -26.45 -15.94
N GLY A 59 -7.29 -26.07 -17.21
CA GLY A 59 -6.19 -25.52 -18.00
C GLY A 59 -5.62 -24.27 -17.34
N TRP A 60 -4.34 -23.99 -17.58
CA TRP A 60 -3.59 -22.89 -16.99
C TRP A 60 -4.31 -21.52 -17.06
N ARG A 61 -5.05 -21.25 -18.14
CA ARG A 61 -5.86 -20.03 -18.31
C ARG A 61 -7.01 -19.92 -17.31
N GLN A 62 -7.69 -21.03 -16.98
CA GLN A 62 -8.77 -21.04 -15.98
C GLN A 62 -8.22 -20.91 -14.56
N GLN A 63 -7.06 -21.50 -14.28
CA GLN A 63 -6.35 -21.29 -13.00
C GLN A 63 -5.97 -19.83 -12.80
N LEU A 64 -5.37 -19.19 -13.82
CA LEU A 64 -5.02 -17.77 -13.75
C LEU A 64 -6.26 -16.91 -13.50
N ARG A 65 -7.34 -17.09 -14.26
CA ARG A 65 -8.60 -16.34 -14.04
C ARG A 65 -9.15 -16.51 -12.62
N ARG A 66 -9.18 -17.74 -12.09
CA ARG A 66 -9.61 -17.99 -10.69
C ARG A 66 -8.68 -17.33 -9.68
N SER A 67 -7.37 -17.35 -9.93
CA SER A 67 -6.39 -16.67 -9.08
C SER A 67 -6.56 -15.15 -9.09
N PHE A 68 -6.85 -14.54 -10.23
CA PHE A 68 -7.15 -13.10 -10.33
C PHE A 68 -8.41 -12.72 -9.57
N THR A 69 -9.49 -13.51 -9.68
CA THR A 69 -10.71 -13.26 -8.90
C THR A 69 -10.44 -13.34 -7.40
N ARG A 70 -9.63 -14.31 -6.96
CA ARG A 70 -9.25 -14.42 -5.54
C ARG A 70 -8.38 -13.25 -5.09
N LEU A 71 -7.37 -12.88 -5.89
CA LEU A 71 -6.49 -11.75 -5.61
C LEU A 71 -7.30 -10.46 -5.47
N HIS A 72 -8.25 -10.23 -6.37
CA HIS A 72 -9.14 -9.07 -6.31
C HIS A 72 -9.97 -9.05 -5.02
N SER A 73 -10.54 -10.18 -4.61
CA SER A 73 -11.27 -10.28 -3.34
C SER A 73 -10.40 -9.97 -2.12
N TYR A 74 -9.13 -10.41 -2.12
CA TYR A 74 -8.20 -10.08 -1.03
C TYR A 74 -7.82 -8.60 -1.04
N GLN A 75 -7.45 -8.06 -2.20
CA GLN A 75 -7.15 -6.64 -2.36
C GLN A 75 -8.33 -5.76 -1.92
N TRP A 76 -9.57 -6.13 -2.26
CA TRP A 76 -10.74 -5.37 -1.85
C TRP A 76 -10.95 -5.37 -0.33
N ARG A 77 -10.73 -6.51 0.34
CA ARG A 77 -10.83 -6.59 1.82
C ARG A 77 -9.76 -5.74 2.48
N GLU A 78 -8.51 -5.85 2.05
CA GLU A 78 -7.39 -5.07 2.57
C GLU A 78 -7.58 -3.57 2.32
N ALA A 79 -8.06 -3.18 1.13
CA ALA A 79 -8.36 -1.79 0.82
C ALA A 79 -9.46 -1.22 1.74
N LEU A 80 -10.48 -2.02 2.08
CA LEU A 80 -11.54 -1.61 3.00
C LEU A 80 -11.00 -1.42 4.42
N GLU A 81 -10.08 -2.27 4.86
CA GLU A 81 -9.40 -2.17 6.15
C GLU A 81 -8.51 -0.92 6.21
N LEU A 82 -7.69 -0.69 5.18
CA LEU A 82 -6.87 0.51 5.05
C LEU A 82 -7.71 1.79 5.03
N ARG A 83 -8.87 1.78 4.36
CA ARG A 83 -9.79 2.93 4.32
C ARG A 83 -10.45 3.21 5.67
N ARG A 84 -10.61 2.18 6.52
CA ARG A 84 -11.18 2.31 7.87
C ARG A 84 -10.14 2.67 8.92
N ASP A 85 -8.85 2.60 8.60
CA ASP A 85 -7.75 3.02 9.46
C ASP A 85 -7.21 4.41 9.03
N PRO A 86 -7.81 5.51 9.53
CA PRO A 86 -7.41 6.87 9.18
C PRO A 86 -6.00 7.22 9.70
N VAL A 87 -5.56 6.60 10.78
CA VAL A 87 -4.24 6.87 11.37
C VAL A 87 -3.16 6.37 10.44
N ARG A 88 -3.27 5.12 9.98
CA ARG A 88 -2.28 4.53 9.07
C ARG A 88 -2.21 5.27 7.73
N SER A 89 -3.36 5.61 7.15
CA SER A 89 -3.41 6.38 5.91
C SER A 89 -2.83 7.79 6.08
N THR A 90 -3.11 8.47 7.20
CA THR A 90 -2.54 9.79 7.48
C THR A 90 -1.02 9.72 7.68
N MET A 91 -0.49 8.76 8.44
CA MET A 91 0.96 8.61 8.61
C MET A 91 1.67 8.35 7.28
N ALA A 92 1.11 7.47 6.44
CA ALA A 92 1.68 7.18 5.14
C ALA A 92 1.68 8.41 4.22
N LEU A 93 0.57 9.18 4.20
CA LEU A 93 0.44 10.38 3.38
C LEU A 93 1.37 11.49 3.87
N VAL A 94 1.29 11.86 5.15
CA VAL A 94 2.07 12.93 5.75
C VAL A 94 3.56 12.62 5.71
N GLY A 95 3.95 11.38 6.02
CA GLY A 95 5.33 10.94 5.93
C GLY A 95 5.89 11.04 4.51
N SER A 96 5.12 10.62 3.51
CA SER A 96 5.50 10.74 2.10
C SER A 96 5.62 12.20 1.65
N LEU A 97 4.70 13.05 2.09
CA LEU A 97 4.66 14.47 1.71
C LEU A 97 5.80 15.25 2.37
N LEU A 98 6.12 14.92 3.62
CA LEU A 98 7.30 15.44 4.32
C LEU A 98 8.58 14.98 3.61
N LEU A 99 8.71 13.70 3.26
CA LEU A 99 9.86 13.20 2.52
C LEU A 99 10.02 13.91 1.16
N MET A 100 8.92 14.09 0.44
CA MET A 100 8.89 14.85 -0.82
C MET A 100 9.37 16.29 -0.61
N ALA A 101 8.92 16.97 0.44
CA ALA A 101 9.35 18.33 0.76
C ALA A 101 10.83 18.38 1.15
N VAL A 102 11.32 17.43 1.95
CA VAL A 102 12.74 17.33 2.34
C VAL A 102 13.63 17.11 1.12
N ILE A 103 13.26 16.19 0.22
CA ILE A 103 14.04 15.94 -1.00
C ILE A 103 13.94 17.12 -1.96
N GLY A 104 12.73 17.65 -2.16
CA GLY A 104 12.47 18.74 -3.10
C GLY A 104 13.09 20.07 -2.68
N TYR A 105 13.19 20.35 -1.38
CA TYR A 105 13.81 21.57 -0.86
C TYR A 105 15.28 21.37 -0.47
N GLY A 106 15.65 20.15 -0.06
CA GLY A 106 17.00 19.82 0.40
C GLY A 106 18.00 19.63 -0.73
N ILE A 107 17.54 19.33 -1.95
CA ILE A 107 18.41 19.28 -3.13
C ILE A 107 18.33 20.63 -3.85
N SER A 108 19.45 21.36 -3.84
CA SER A 108 19.62 22.52 -4.73
C SER A 108 19.87 22.00 -6.14
N MET A 109 19.02 22.42 -7.09
CA MET A 109 19.30 22.27 -8.53
C MET A 109 20.14 23.43 -9.08
N ASP A 110 20.54 24.36 -8.20
CA ASP A 110 21.34 25.51 -8.59
C ASP A 110 22.80 25.09 -8.80
N VAL A 111 23.30 25.31 -10.01
CA VAL A 111 24.69 25.02 -10.44
C VAL A 111 25.53 26.31 -10.42
N ASN A 112 24.99 27.42 -9.91
CA ASN A 112 25.78 28.62 -9.67
C ASN A 112 26.72 28.40 -8.47
N ASP A 113 27.85 29.10 -8.48
CA ASP A 113 28.83 29.11 -7.38
C ASP A 113 29.62 27.80 -7.12
N LEU A 114 29.84 26.98 -8.16
CA LEU A 114 30.71 25.80 -8.05
C LEU A 114 32.16 26.22 -7.82
N ARG A 115 32.68 25.93 -6.63
CA ARG A 115 34.08 26.21 -6.28
C ARG A 115 35.00 25.21 -7.00
N TYR A 116 35.96 25.72 -7.75
CA TYR A 116 37.00 24.90 -8.38
C TYR A 116 38.37 25.53 -8.18
N ALA A 117 39.43 24.71 -8.27
CA ALA A 117 40.81 25.14 -8.27
C ALA A 117 41.54 24.39 -9.38
N VAL A 118 42.51 25.05 -10.01
CA VAL A 118 43.30 24.46 -11.11
C VAL A 118 44.64 24.00 -10.56
N LEU A 119 45.02 22.77 -10.92
CA LEU A 119 46.38 22.24 -10.77
C LEU A 119 46.96 22.03 -12.17
N ASP A 120 47.75 22.99 -12.65
CA ASP A 120 48.36 22.94 -13.98
C ASP A 120 49.82 22.47 -13.91
N ARG A 121 50.03 21.21 -14.26
CA ARG A 121 51.38 20.60 -14.34
C ARG A 121 52.05 20.75 -15.70
N ASP A 122 51.26 21.00 -16.75
CA ASP A 122 51.75 21.05 -18.13
C ASP A 122 52.25 22.47 -18.47
N GLN A 123 51.66 23.50 -17.86
CA GLN A 123 52.07 24.92 -18.01
C GLN A 123 52.18 25.37 -19.48
N THR A 124 51.43 24.72 -20.36
CA THR A 124 51.34 25.03 -21.79
C THR A 124 50.36 26.17 -22.06
N GLN A 125 50.38 26.72 -23.27
CA GLN A 125 49.37 27.71 -23.67
C GLN A 125 47.97 27.09 -23.77
N LEU A 126 47.87 25.80 -24.12
CA LEU A 126 46.61 25.09 -24.23
C LEU A 126 45.96 24.88 -22.85
N SER A 127 46.73 24.43 -21.86
CA SER A 127 46.25 24.26 -20.46
C SER A 127 45.77 25.58 -19.85
N ARG A 128 46.53 26.67 -20.02
CA ARG A 128 46.09 28.02 -19.61
C ARG A 128 44.80 28.46 -20.30
N ALA A 129 44.72 28.31 -21.62
CA ALA A 129 43.51 28.68 -22.37
C ALA A 129 42.29 27.86 -21.93
N TYR A 130 42.46 26.61 -21.53
CA TYR A 130 41.39 25.78 -20.98
C TYR A 130 40.92 26.28 -19.61
N ALA A 131 41.85 26.61 -18.70
CA ALA A 131 41.53 27.18 -17.40
C ALA A 131 40.77 28.52 -17.53
N ASP A 132 41.21 29.39 -18.44
CA ASP A 132 40.58 30.69 -18.71
C ASP A 132 39.14 30.54 -19.24
N ASN A 133 38.88 29.53 -20.07
CA ASN A 133 37.51 29.22 -20.54
C ASN A 133 36.58 28.82 -19.39
N LEU A 134 37.10 28.15 -18.35
CA LEU A 134 36.33 27.79 -17.16
C LEU A 134 36.07 29.01 -16.27
N ALA A 135 37.07 29.88 -16.11
CA ALA A 135 36.98 31.11 -15.32
C ALA A 135 35.99 32.13 -15.92
N GLY A 136 35.79 32.11 -17.24
CA GLY A 136 34.83 32.97 -17.93
C GLY A 136 33.36 32.61 -17.72
N SER A 137 33.06 31.50 -17.06
CA SER A 137 31.68 31.02 -16.84
C SER A 137 31.12 31.52 -15.51
N PRO A 138 29.86 32.02 -15.46
CA PRO A 138 29.24 32.48 -14.23
C PRO A 138 28.95 31.36 -13.22
N TYR A 139 29.04 30.09 -13.65
CA TYR A 139 28.75 28.93 -12.80
C TYR A 139 29.90 28.56 -11.86
N PHE A 140 31.13 29.02 -12.14
CA PHE A 140 32.32 28.57 -11.45
C PHE A 140 33.01 29.71 -10.69
N ILE A 141 33.36 29.46 -9.42
CA ILE A 141 34.16 30.37 -8.60
C ILE A 141 35.57 29.80 -8.49
N GLU A 142 36.53 30.48 -9.12
CA GLU A 142 37.93 30.12 -9.04
C GLU A 142 38.47 30.34 -7.62
N ARG A 143 39.14 29.32 -7.09
CA ARG A 143 39.89 29.34 -5.83
C ARG A 143 41.39 29.37 -6.15
N PRO A 144 42.23 29.77 -5.18
CA PRO A 144 43.67 29.78 -5.37
C PRO A 144 44.18 28.45 -5.95
N PRO A 145 45.16 28.49 -6.87
CA PRO A 145 45.70 27.29 -7.48
C PRO A 145 46.24 26.34 -6.42
N LEU A 146 46.09 25.04 -6.68
CA LEU A 146 46.61 24.01 -5.80
C LEU A 146 48.15 24.01 -5.90
N ALA A 147 48.82 23.95 -4.75
CA ALA A 147 50.26 23.69 -4.71
C ALA A 147 50.50 22.18 -4.91
N ASP A 148 51.53 21.81 -5.67
CA ASP A 148 52.07 20.46 -5.58
C ASP A 148 52.79 20.34 -4.22
N ASP A 149 52.51 19.26 -3.48
CA ASP A 149 53.25 18.87 -2.26
C ASP A 149 54.68 18.41 -2.59
#